data_AF-A0A7X8WJS3-F1
#
_entry.id   AF-A0A7X8WJS3-F1
#
_cell.length_a   1.000
_cell.length_b   1.000
_cell.length_c   1.000
_cell.angle_alpha   90.00
_cell.angle_beta   90.00
_cell.angle_gamma   90.00
#
_symmetry.space_group_name_H-M   'P 1'
#
loop_
_entity.id
_entity.type
_entity.pdbx_description
1 polymer ?
#
loop_
_entity_poly.entity_id
_entity_poly.type
_entity_poly.pdbx_seq_one_letter_code
_entity_poly.pdbx_strand_id
1 'polypeptide(L)'
;WITLFIAMAPSLGFLGTVIGMVQAFDDIQRAGDISPTIVAGGMKVALITTIGGLIVALILQLFYNYILNKVETILNKMEDASITFLDHVIRYNVKSKN
;
A
#
# COMPACT_ATOMS: atom_id res chain seq x y z
N TRP A 1 -0.92 -10.02 0.76
CA TRP A 1 -1.12 -9.40 2.09
C TRP A 1 -0.75 -7.93 2.11
N ILE A 2 0.48 -7.53 1.79
CA ILE A 2 0.89 -6.09 1.79
C ILE A 2 0.03 -5.25 0.82
N THR A 3 -0.27 -5.78 -0.38
CA THR A 3 -1.17 -5.16 -1.37
C THR A 3 -2.57 -4.90 -0.85
N LEU A 4 -3.09 -5.76 0.04
CA LEU A 4 -4.40 -5.58 0.67
C LEU A 4 -4.40 -4.36 1.60
N PHE A 5 -3.35 -4.21 2.42
CA PHE A 5 -3.21 -3.03 3.30
C PHE A 5 -3.05 -1.73 2.50
N ILE A 6 -2.33 -1.76 1.37
CA ILE A 6 -2.23 -0.59 0.47
C ILE A 6 -3.62 -0.20 -0.05
N ALA A 7 -4.42 -1.18 -0.49
CA ALA A 7 -5.76 -0.92 -1.02
C ALA A 7 -6.75 -0.45 0.07
N MET A 8 -6.60 -0.92 1.32
CA MET A 8 -7.48 -0.55 2.43
C MET A 8 -7.13 0.80 3.08
N ALA A 9 -5.88 1.25 3.01
CA ALA A 9 -5.44 2.48 3.67
C ALA A 9 -6.21 3.76 3.24
N PRO A 10 -6.49 4.00 1.93
CA PRO A 10 -7.33 5.12 1.51
C PRO A 10 -8.76 5.02 2.02
N SER A 11 -9.34 3.81 2.02
CA SER A 11 -10.68 3.56 2.55
C SER A 11 -10.77 3.86 4.04
N LEU A 12 -9.72 3.55 4.82
CA LEU A 12 -9.62 3.94 6.24
C LEU A 12 -9.54 5.47 6.40
N GLY A 13 -8.81 6.17 5.54
CA GLY A 13 -8.80 7.64 5.51
C GLY A 13 -10.18 8.23 5.21
N PHE A 14 -10.94 7.61 4.31
CA PHE A 14 -12.32 7.97 4.03
C PHE A 14 -13.25 7.73 5.24
N LEU A 15 -13.08 6.64 6.00
CA LEU A 15 -13.84 6.47 7.24
C LEU A 15 -13.56 7.60 8.24
N GLY A 16 -12.33 8.09 8.31
CA GLY A 16 -11.98 9.28 9.10
C GLY A 16 -12.73 10.54 8.69
N THR A 17 -13.10 10.69 7.42
CA THR A 17 -13.90 11.85 6.96
C THR A 17 -15.33 11.77 7.43
N VAL A 18 -15.92 10.57 7.36
CA VAL A 18 -17.28 10.32 7.83
C VAL A 18 -17.37 10.61 9.33
N ILE A 19 -16.39 10.15 10.11
CA ILE A 19 -16.33 10.42 11.55
C ILE A 19 -16.20 11.92 11.83
N GLY A 20 -15.31 12.63 11.11
CA GLY A 20 -15.12 14.08 11.29
C GLY A 20 -16.37 14.89 10.92
N MET A 21 -17.12 14.47 9.91
CA MET A 21 -18.40 15.08 9.54
C MET A 21 -19.50 14.81 10.57
N VAL A 22 -19.57 13.61 11.15
CA VAL A 22 -20.50 13.31 12.24
C VAL A 22 -20.22 14.20 13.45
N GLN A 23 -18.95 14.37 13.83
CA GLN A 23 -18.57 15.30 14.90
C GLN A 23 -18.96 16.75 14.59
N ALA A 24 -18.77 17.19 13.34
CA ALA A 24 -19.18 18.53 12.92
C ALA A 24 -20.69 18.75 13.12
N PHE A 25 -21.52 17.76 12.77
CA PHE A 25 -22.97 17.85 12.94
C PHE A 25 -23.39 17.80 14.41
N ASP A 26 -22.73 16.99 15.24
CA ASP A 26 -22.97 16.96 16.69
C ASP A 26 -22.67 18.33 17.34
N ASP A 27 -21.59 18.99 16.91
CA ASP A 27 -21.21 20.31 17.42
C ASP A 27 -22.19 21.41 16.98
N ILE A 28 -22.71 21.35 15.75
CA ILE A 28 -23.80 22.22 15.29
C ILE A 28 -25.05 22.01 16.14
N GLN A 29 -25.41 20.75 16.40
CA GLN A 29 -26.59 20.43 17.21
C GLN A 29 -26.46 20.94 18.66
N ARG A 30 -25.26 20.87 19.25
CA ARG A 30 -24.98 21.38 20.60
C ARG A 30 -24.96 22.91 20.66
N ALA A 31 -24.39 23.56 19.65
CA ALA A 31 -24.32 25.02 19.60
C ALA A 31 -25.70 25.66 19.37
N GLY A 32 -26.66 24.92 18.79
CA GLY A 32 -28.00 25.44 18.49
C GLY A 32 -28.02 26.51 17.39
N ASP A 33 -26.86 26.81 16.79
CA ASP A 33 -26.66 27.76 15.71
C ASP A 33 -25.65 27.21 14.70
N ILE A 34 -25.90 27.47 13.43
CA ILE A 34 -25.06 26.99 12.33
C ILE A 34 -23.97 28.04 12.09
N SER A 35 -22.94 28.04 12.93
CA SER A 35 -21.76 28.86 12.68
C SER A 35 -20.86 28.18 11.62
N PRO A 36 -20.50 28.87 10.52
CA PRO A 36 -19.58 28.34 9.51
C PRO A 36 -18.23 27.90 10.09
N THR A 37 -17.82 28.53 11.20
CA THR A 37 -16.59 28.24 11.92
C THR A 37 -16.57 26.83 12.54
N ILE A 38 -17.73 26.36 13.03
CA ILE A 38 -17.86 25.03 13.64
C ILE A 38 -17.75 23.94 12.55
N VAL A 39 -18.44 24.16 11.43
CA VAL A 39 -18.39 23.26 10.26
C VAL A 39 -16.97 23.17 9.70
N ALA A 40 -16.28 24.31 9.58
CA ALA A 40 -14.91 24.37 9.09
C ALA A 40 -13.93 23.58 9.98
N GLY A 41 -14.17 23.53 11.29
CA GLY A 41 -13.39 22.73 12.24
C GLY A 41 -13.46 21.23 11.95
N GLY A 42 -14.67 20.67 11.88
CA GLY A 42 -14.87 19.23 11.62
C GLY A 42 -14.44 18.81 10.21
N MET A 43 -14.67 19.66 9.21
CA MET A 43 -14.16 19.43 7.84
C MET A 43 -12.63 19.40 7.76
N LYS A 44 -11.94 20.27 8.51
CA LYS A 44 -10.47 20.26 8.54
C LYS A 44 -9.94 18.93 9.08
N VAL A 45 -10.56 18.39 10.13
CA VAL A 45 -10.20 17.08 10.70
C VAL A 45 -10.46 15.96 9.68
N ALA A 46 -11.60 15.99 8.99
CA ALA A 46 -11.93 15.05 7.93
C ALA A 46 -10.89 15.04 6.78
N LEU A 47 -10.42 16.21 6.36
CA LEU A 47 -9.41 16.31 5.30
C LEU A 47 -8.04 15.78 5.76
N ILE A 48 -7.63 16.07 6.99
CA ILE A 48 -6.31 15.66 7.48
C ILE A 48 -6.20 14.14 7.63
N THR A 49 -7.28 13.46 8.01
CA THR A 49 -7.32 11.99 8.11
C THR A 49 -7.25 11.33 6.73
N THR A 50 -7.86 11.94 5.71
CA THR A 50 -7.74 11.48 4.31
C THR A 50 -6.31 11.59 3.82
N ILE A 51 -5.68 12.75 4.04
CA ILE A 51 -4.28 12.97 3.66
C ILE A 51 -3.38 11.94 4.36
N GLY A 52 -3.61 11.67 5.64
CA GLY A 52 -2.89 10.63 6.38
C GLY A 52 -3.04 9.24 5.75
N GLY A 53 -4.25 8.82 5.40
CA GLY A 53 -4.51 7.54 4.74
C GLY A 53 -3.80 7.40 3.39
N LEU A 54 -3.77 8.48 2.60
CA LEU A 54 -3.05 8.52 1.32
C LEU A 54 -1.53 8.45 1.49
N ILE A 55 -0.97 9.19 2.45
CA ILE A 55 0.48 9.17 2.73
C ILE A 55 0.91 7.75 3.11
N VAL A 56 0.16 7.09 3.99
CA VAL A 56 0.44 5.71 4.40
C VAL A 56 0.38 4.75 3.21
N ALA A 57 -0.65 4.86 2.37
CA ALA A 57 -0.78 4.04 1.16
C ALA A 57 0.41 4.20 0.20
N LEU A 58 0.86 5.44 -0.03
CA LEU A 58 2.01 5.74 -0.89
C LEU A 58 3.31 5.14 -0.36
N ILE A 59 3.58 5.29 0.94
CA ILE A 59 4.79 4.73 1.57
C ILE A 59 4.81 3.20 1.46
N LEU A 60 3.67 2.55 1.75
CA LEU A 60 3.54 1.10 1.61
C LEU A 60 3.74 0.64 0.16
N GLN A 61 3.22 1.37 -0.82
CA GLN A 61 3.39 1.05 -2.24
C GLN A 61 4.87 1.10 -2.67
N LEU A 62 5.61 2.12 -2.23
CA LEU A 62 7.05 2.23 -2.51
C LEU A 62 7.82 1.04 -1.91
N PHE A 63 7.51 0.69 -0.66
CA PHE A 63 8.16 -0.42 0.02
C PHE A 63 7.85 -1.78 -0.63
N TYR A 64 6.59 -1.97 -1.05
CA TYR A 64 6.17 -3.16 -1.78
C TYR A 64 6.94 -3.34 -3.09
N ASN A 65 7.06 -2.27 -3.89
CA ASN A 65 7.82 -2.31 -5.15
C ASN A 65 9.30 -2.65 -4.92
N TYR A 66 9.91 -2.10 -3.87
CA TYR A 66 11.31 -2.43 -3.52
C TYR A 66 11.50 -3.92 -3.20
N ILE A 67 10.60 -4.49 -2.39
CA ILE A 67 10.65 -5.91 -2.06
C ILE A 67 10.42 -6.76 -3.31
N LEU A 68 9.45 -6.39 -4.15
CA LEU A 68 9.10 -7.12 -5.36
C LEU A 68 10.32 -7.23 -6.31
N ASN A 69 10.99 -6.10 -6.56
CA ASN A 69 12.20 -6.06 -7.40
C ASN A 69 13.31 -6.96 -6.82
N LYS A 70 13.45 -6.99 -5.49
CA LYS A 70 14.46 -7.84 -4.84
C LYS A 70 14.12 -9.33 -4.98
N VAL A 71 12.84 -9.69 -4.86
CA VAL A 71 12.37 -11.07 -5.08
C VAL A 71 12.61 -11.49 -6.52
N GLU A 72 12.25 -10.64 -7.49
CA GLU A 72 12.47 -10.90 -8.92
C GLU A 72 13.95 -11.11 -9.24
N THR A 73 14.83 -10.29 -8.66
CA THR A 73 16.29 -10.46 -8.82
C THR A 73 16.76 -11.82 -8.29
N ILE A 74 16.20 -12.31 -7.18
CA ILE A 74 16.55 -13.62 -6.62
C ILE A 74 16.02 -14.74 -7.52
N LEU A 75 14.79 -14.61 -8.02
CA LEU A 75 14.21 -15.57 -8.95
C LEU A 75 15.03 -15.69 -10.23
N ASN A 76 15.43 -14.57 -10.83
CA ASN A 76 16.27 -14.56 -12.03
C ASN A 76 17.61 -15.27 -11.80
N LYS A 77 18.25 -15.04 -10.64
CA LYS A 77 19.50 -15.76 -10.28
C LYS A 77 19.28 -17.27 -10.12
N MET A 78 18.13 -17.69 -9.59
CA MET A 78 17.79 -19.11 -9.47
C MET A 78 17.55 -19.74 -10.84
N GLU A 79 16.90 -19.01 -11.75
CA GLU A 79 16.67 -19.43 -13.13
C GLU A 79 18.00 -19.60 -13.88
N ASP A 80 18.89 -18.60 -13.81
CA ASP A 80 20.24 -18.67 -14.40
C ASP A 80 21.06 -19.86 -13.86
N ALA A 81 20.99 -20.10 -12.55
CA ALA A 81 21.68 -21.23 -11.92
C ALA A 81 21.11 -22.59 -12.39
N SER A 82 19.79 -22.68 -12.57
CA SER A 82 19.11 -23.87 -13.09
C SER A 82 19.51 -24.17 -14.53
N ILE A 83 19.54 -23.15 -15.41
CA ILE A 83 19.99 -23.27 -16.80
C ILE A 83 21.45 -23.74 -16.84
N THR A 84 22.32 -23.11 -16.05
CA THR A 84 23.74 -23.48 -15.96
C THR A 84 23.94 -24.92 -15.50
N PHE A 85 23.11 -25.39 -14.55
CA PHE A 85 23.14 -26.77 -14.08
C PHE A 85 22.71 -27.75 -15.18
N LEU A 86 21.62 -27.46 -15.88
CA LEU A 86 21.15 -28.27 -17.02
C LEU A 86 22.22 -28.36 -18.11
N ASP A 87 22.86 -27.25 -18.46
CA ASP A 87 23.96 -27.22 -19.43
C ASP A 87 25.12 -28.12 -19.01
N HIS A 88 25.48 -28.14 -17.72
CA HIS A 88 26.50 -29.04 -17.20
C HIS A 88 26.11 -30.51 -17.32
N VAL A 89 24.86 -30.85 -16.98
CA VAL A 89 24.33 -32.23 -17.08
C VAL A 89 24.29 -32.69 -18.54
N ILE A 90 23.82 -31.84 -19.46
CA ILE A 90 23.77 -32.14 -20.89
C ILE A 90 25.19 -32.36 -21.43
N ARG A 91 26.13 -31.46 -21.12
CA ARG A 91 27.54 -31.61 -21.55
C ARG A 91 28.18 -32.90 -21.02
N TYR A 92 27.87 -33.28 -19.78
CA TYR A 92 28.36 -34.53 -19.20
C TYR A 92 27.77 -35.76 -19.93
N ASN A 93 26.47 -35.76 -20.22
CA ASN A 93 25.82 -36.86 -20.95
C ASN A 93 26.39 -37.03 -22.36
N VAL A 94 26.60 -35.93 -23.09
CA VAL A 94 27.20 -35.94 -24.43
C VAL A 94 28.63 -36.50 -24.39
N LYS A 95 29.45 -36.09 -23.41
CA LYS A 95 30.83 -36.59 -23.26
C LYS A 95 30.88 -38.07 -22.87
N SER A 96 29.91 -38.59 -22.14
CA SER A 96 29.83 -40.01 -21.76
C SER A 96 29.39 -40.93 -22.92
N LYS A 97 28.85 -40.36 -24.01
CA LYS A 97 28.33 -41.11 -25.16
C LYS A 97 29.30 -41.20 -26.35
N ASN A 98 30.39 -40.43 -26.31
CA ASN A 98 31.54 -40.50 -27.22
C ASN A 98 32.72 -41.21 -26.54
#